data_AF-A0A0C3NC72-F1
#
_entry.id   AF-A0A0C3NC72-F1
#
_cell.length_a   1.000
_cell.length_b   1.000
_cell.length_c   1.000
_cell.angle_alpha   90.00
_cell.angle_beta   90.00
_cell.angle_gamma   90.00
#
_symmetry.space_group_name_H-M   'P 1'
#
loop_
_entity.id
_entity.type
_entity.pdbx_description
1 polymer ?
#
loop_
_entity_poly.entity_id
_entity_poly.type
_entity_poly.pdbx_seq_one_letter_code
_entity_poly.pdbx_strand_id
1 'polypeptide(L)'
;SEFNGRGIKPVDFYAVDFNEDFSAFHGPTLDSQIAYTAAAIRYILSRYPPNTQIIVMGHSVGGIVGTALLPSPDISALITMSTPHMLPPVRFDSRIEEIYARNSRILREDETPILSLCGGATDTLVLSESCVIRDSDQPSGGLYRRTVFTSALQGTWTGVGHLEMVWCHQVRWRVARAALELGGAVSARDAVAAQRGRVLDRWLGDGVPVSDEENVELRHGTYETLPQGMHLVLKNPHGKRTYLLPLVRADGEGPRTFVLYVSRGAISSIAPHHAPDLQVSIQLCVPSPARTDGAELSVPTMCTPLRPNVLKLLPSPLPGRPFPVPNEGSDESEGVVLFEGEISSDVRGWIGVSINAGGQEGGGWVVGGFDRREIVKRDVVSLSDLILGTVHIPLTTAGGEGGLRTHVHIPRVPLNALLVYKLVPDFTDSSSCADAIFPPLLMHVSQPSEVHYYPLRHDDPVWLHSHSTAPYVTSLEFNPEHHGLNLTIYSYGYDCADPVG
;
A
#
# COMPACT_ATOMS: atom_id res chain seq x y z
N SER A 1 -5.30 24.37 11.28
CA SER A 1 -5.36 22.93 10.95
C SER A 1 -5.42 22.77 9.45
N GLU A 2 -4.94 21.66 8.90
CA GLU A 2 -4.95 21.33 7.46
C GLU A 2 -6.37 21.30 6.82
N PHE A 3 -7.41 21.14 7.65
CA PHE A 3 -8.81 21.15 7.24
C PHE A 3 -9.44 22.55 7.27
N ASN A 4 -8.73 23.54 7.82
CA ASN A 4 -9.23 24.91 7.90
C ASN A 4 -9.25 25.52 6.48
N GLY A 5 -10.40 26.06 6.06
CA GLY A 5 -10.59 26.58 4.69
C GLY A 5 -11.08 25.56 3.65
N ARG A 6 -11.14 24.25 3.98
CA ARG A 6 -11.74 23.21 3.11
C ARG A 6 -13.25 23.03 3.29
N GLY A 7 -13.88 23.84 4.15
CA GLY A 7 -15.32 23.79 4.41
C GLY A 7 -15.81 22.52 5.13
N ILE A 8 -14.88 21.72 5.68
CA ILE A 8 -15.22 20.50 6.44
C ILE A 8 -15.81 20.90 7.78
N LYS A 9 -16.99 20.36 8.10
CA LYS A 9 -17.68 20.62 9.36
C LYS A 9 -17.02 19.84 10.50
N PRO A 10 -17.01 20.38 11.74
CA PRO A 10 -16.66 19.61 12.92
C PRO A 10 -17.54 18.36 13.03
N VAL A 11 -16.98 17.27 13.54
CA VAL A 11 -17.72 16.04 13.83
C VAL A 11 -17.89 15.88 15.34
N ASP A 12 -19.06 15.43 15.75
CA ASP A 12 -19.33 15.08 17.15
C ASP A 12 -18.96 13.61 17.39
N PHE A 13 -18.28 13.33 18.50
CA PHE A 13 -17.83 11.99 18.85
C PHE A 13 -18.65 11.44 20.02
N TYR A 14 -19.11 10.21 19.87
CA TYR A 14 -19.81 9.45 20.90
C TYR A 14 -19.09 8.12 21.11
N ALA A 15 -18.97 7.71 22.36
CA ALA A 15 -18.48 6.39 22.73
C ALA A 15 -19.64 5.57 23.32
N VAL A 16 -19.67 4.28 22.99
CA VAL A 16 -20.62 3.33 23.57
C VAL A 16 -19.88 2.58 24.67
N ASP A 17 -20.38 2.69 25.89
CA ASP A 17 -19.88 1.93 27.03
C ASP A 17 -20.71 0.65 27.19
N PHE A 18 -20.04 -0.49 27.14
CA PHE A 18 -20.63 -1.81 27.35
C PHE A 18 -20.36 -2.37 28.75
N ASN A 19 -19.92 -1.52 29.70
CA ASN A 19 -19.65 -1.87 31.09
C ASN A 19 -18.64 -3.03 31.25
N GLU A 20 -17.68 -3.12 30.32
CA GLU A 20 -16.65 -4.18 30.27
C GLU A 20 -17.19 -5.63 30.28
N ASP A 21 -18.45 -5.83 29.84
CA ASP A 21 -19.03 -7.17 29.78
C ASP A 21 -18.27 -8.06 28.77
N PHE A 22 -18.03 -9.33 29.15
CA PHE A 22 -17.24 -10.32 28.40
C PHE A 22 -17.95 -10.83 27.12
N SER A 23 -18.23 -9.95 26.16
CA SER A 23 -18.96 -10.28 24.92
C SER A 23 -18.21 -11.22 23.97
N ALA A 24 -16.88 -11.32 24.10
CA ALA A 24 -16.09 -12.29 23.34
C ALA A 24 -16.45 -13.76 23.65
N PHE A 25 -17.13 -14.02 24.78
CA PHE A 25 -17.37 -15.38 25.30
C PHE A 25 -18.86 -15.72 25.42
N HIS A 26 -19.77 -14.76 25.22
CA HIS A 26 -21.19 -14.92 25.53
C HIS A 26 -22.07 -14.24 24.49
N GLY A 27 -22.69 -15.04 23.62
CA GLY A 27 -23.56 -14.57 22.54
C GLY A 27 -24.73 -13.69 22.99
N PRO A 28 -25.46 -14.00 24.07
CA PRO A 28 -26.53 -13.14 24.57
C PRO A 28 -26.06 -11.74 25.00
N THR A 29 -24.83 -11.62 25.52
CA THR A 29 -24.23 -10.31 25.80
C THR A 29 -23.99 -9.57 24.49
N LEU A 30 -23.45 -10.24 23.47
CA LEU A 30 -23.21 -9.63 22.16
C LEU A 30 -24.53 -9.15 21.50
N ASP A 31 -25.60 -9.94 21.56
CA ASP A 31 -26.94 -9.52 21.12
C ASP A 31 -27.44 -8.26 21.86
N SER A 32 -27.20 -8.21 23.17
CA SER A 32 -27.57 -7.05 24.00
C SER A 32 -26.76 -5.81 23.61
N GLN A 33 -25.46 -5.96 23.33
CA GLN A 33 -24.61 -4.88 22.84
C GLN A 33 -25.09 -4.36 21.48
N ILE A 34 -25.45 -5.25 20.55
CA ILE A 34 -26.03 -4.88 19.24
C ILE A 34 -27.33 -4.08 19.43
N ALA A 35 -28.26 -4.59 20.26
CA ALA A 35 -29.53 -3.92 20.52
C ALA A 35 -29.34 -2.55 21.19
N TYR A 36 -28.42 -2.46 22.15
CA TYR A 36 -28.08 -1.22 22.83
C TYR A 36 -27.48 -0.19 21.88
N THR A 37 -26.50 -0.57 21.06
CA THR A 37 -25.88 0.34 20.08
C THR A 37 -26.88 0.82 19.04
N ALA A 38 -27.77 -0.06 18.54
CA ALA A 38 -28.83 0.33 17.63
C ALA A 38 -29.82 1.33 18.26
N ALA A 39 -30.13 1.20 19.56
CA ALA A 39 -30.94 2.17 20.28
C ALA A 39 -30.19 3.50 20.50
N ALA A 40 -28.90 3.45 20.83
CA ALA A 40 -28.06 4.61 21.03
C ALA A 40 -27.93 5.45 19.74
N ILE A 41 -27.68 4.81 18.58
CA ILE A 41 -27.61 5.50 17.28
C ILE A 41 -28.92 6.24 16.99
N ARG A 42 -30.07 5.58 17.15
CA ARG A 42 -31.39 6.22 16.94
C ARG A 42 -31.60 7.43 17.85
N TYR A 43 -31.20 7.33 19.12
CA TYR A 43 -31.29 8.43 20.06
C TYR A 43 -30.34 9.59 19.73
N ILE A 44 -29.11 9.29 19.34
CA ILE A 44 -28.13 10.30 18.91
C ILE A 44 -28.69 11.05 17.70
N LEU A 45 -29.07 10.33 16.64
CA LEU A 45 -29.58 10.93 15.41
C LEU A 45 -30.88 11.71 15.58
N SER A 46 -31.70 11.40 16.59
CA SER A 46 -32.89 12.21 16.91
C SER A 46 -32.55 13.62 17.41
N ARG A 47 -31.28 13.91 17.72
CA ARG A 47 -30.78 15.23 18.12
C ARG A 47 -30.23 16.05 16.94
N TYR A 48 -30.12 15.43 15.77
CA TYR A 48 -29.57 16.05 14.56
C TYR A 48 -30.66 16.31 13.51
N PRO A 49 -30.39 17.14 12.49
CA PRO A 49 -31.30 17.32 11.37
C PRO A 49 -31.65 15.98 10.68
N PRO A 50 -32.84 15.86 10.07
CA PRO A 50 -33.22 14.67 9.32
C PRO A 50 -32.19 14.29 8.25
N ASN A 51 -32.01 12.98 8.04
CA ASN A 51 -31.04 12.39 7.11
C ASN A 51 -29.55 12.59 7.48
N THR A 52 -29.25 13.00 8.71
CA THR A 52 -27.87 12.92 9.22
C THR A 52 -27.47 11.45 9.34
N GLN A 53 -26.29 11.10 8.82
CA GLN A 53 -25.72 9.76 8.92
C GLN A 53 -24.53 9.76 9.89
N ILE A 54 -24.24 8.61 10.49
CA ILE A 54 -23.15 8.40 11.45
C ILE A 54 -22.08 7.47 10.87
N ILE A 55 -20.81 7.73 11.21
CA ILE A 55 -19.70 6.81 10.94
C ILE A 55 -19.56 5.92 12.17
N VAL A 56 -19.53 4.60 11.98
CA VAL A 56 -19.31 3.65 13.07
C VAL A 56 -17.86 3.21 13.06
N MET A 57 -17.22 3.25 14.22
CA MET A 57 -15.88 2.71 14.42
C MET A 57 -15.94 1.61 15.48
N GLY A 58 -15.43 0.43 15.14
CA GLY A 58 -15.42 -0.72 16.05
C GLY A 58 -14.00 -1.25 16.26
N HIS A 59 -13.61 -1.44 17.51
CA HIS A 59 -12.36 -2.11 17.87
C HIS A 59 -12.68 -3.51 18.40
N SER A 60 -11.89 -4.52 18.00
CA SER A 60 -12.06 -5.90 18.46
C SER A 60 -13.51 -6.40 18.26
N VAL A 61 -14.14 -6.97 19.28
CA VAL A 61 -15.55 -7.40 19.26
C VAL A 61 -16.53 -6.25 18.96
N GLY A 62 -16.15 -5.00 19.25
CA GLY A 62 -16.94 -3.82 18.88
C GLY A 62 -17.12 -3.66 17.36
N GLY A 63 -16.17 -4.15 16.55
CA GLY A 63 -16.36 -4.21 15.09
C GLY A 63 -17.37 -5.28 14.65
N ILE A 64 -17.49 -6.37 15.41
CA ILE A 64 -18.54 -7.40 15.19
C ILE A 64 -19.92 -6.82 15.49
N VAL A 65 -20.04 -6.04 16.58
CA VAL A 65 -21.25 -5.26 16.87
C VAL A 65 -21.52 -4.28 15.73
N GLY A 66 -20.51 -3.52 15.29
CA GLY A 66 -20.62 -2.55 14.19
C GLY A 66 -21.16 -3.16 12.89
N THR A 67 -20.59 -4.29 12.46
CA THR A 67 -21.06 -5.04 11.28
C THR A 67 -22.50 -5.53 11.46
N ALA A 68 -22.85 -6.00 12.65
CA ALA A 68 -24.19 -6.50 12.97
C ALA A 68 -25.30 -5.42 12.92
N LEU A 69 -24.95 -4.14 12.90
CA LEU A 69 -25.89 -3.03 12.76
C LEU A 69 -26.31 -2.77 11.30
N LEU A 70 -25.65 -3.40 10.33
CA LEU A 70 -25.94 -3.26 8.91
C LEU A 70 -26.92 -4.36 8.42
N PRO A 71 -27.73 -4.10 7.39
CA PRO A 71 -27.88 -2.84 6.66
C PRO A 71 -28.55 -1.73 7.49
N SER A 72 -28.07 -0.49 7.35
CA SER A 72 -28.67 0.67 8.01
C SER A 72 -28.55 1.94 7.15
N PRO A 73 -29.65 2.66 6.88
CA PRO A 73 -29.59 3.94 6.15
C PRO A 73 -28.93 5.05 6.98
N ASP A 74 -28.80 4.84 8.29
CA ASP A 74 -28.23 5.79 9.23
C ASP A 74 -26.70 5.71 9.26
N ILE A 75 -26.10 4.61 8.82
CA ILE A 75 -24.65 4.40 8.87
C ILE A 75 -24.02 4.76 7.51
N SER A 76 -23.03 5.65 7.52
CA SER A 76 -22.39 6.17 6.30
C SER A 76 -21.16 5.39 5.87
N ALA A 77 -20.42 4.85 6.84
CA ALA A 77 -19.23 4.03 6.68
C ALA A 77 -18.95 3.26 7.98
N LEU A 78 -18.28 2.12 7.87
CA LEU A 78 -17.81 1.32 8.99
C LEU A 78 -16.29 1.17 8.92
N ILE A 79 -15.59 1.62 9.97
CA ILE A 79 -14.16 1.39 10.15
C ILE A 79 -14.00 0.39 11.29
N THR A 80 -13.39 -0.75 11.00
CA THR A 80 -13.08 -1.77 12.00
C THR A 80 -11.59 -1.82 12.25
N MET A 81 -11.20 -2.09 13.49
CA MET A 81 -9.82 -2.06 13.96
C MET A 81 -9.56 -3.32 14.79
N SER A 82 -8.58 -4.13 14.38
CA SER A 82 -8.26 -5.42 15.03
C SER A 82 -9.50 -6.28 15.27
N THR A 83 -10.47 -6.22 14.34
CA THR A 83 -11.76 -6.89 14.49
C THR A 83 -11.66 -8.28 13.87
N PRO A 84 -11.91 -9.35 14.65
CA PRO A 84 -11.80 -10.71 14.16
C PRO A 84 -13.04 -11.05 13.31
N HIS A 85 -13.10 -10.63 12.05
CA HIS A 85 -14.25 -10.81 11.15
C HIS A 85 -14.54 -12.26 10.78
N MET A 86 -13.50 -13.09 10.70
CA MET A 86 -13.58 -14.44 10.13
C MET A 86 -13.95 -15.50 11.15
N LEU A 87 -13.35 -15.41 12.33
CA LEU A 87 -13.47 -16.38 13.40
C LEU A 87 -13.46 -15.63 14.72
N PRO A 88 -14.36 -15.96 15.66
CA PRO A 88 -14.28 -15.36 16.98
C PRO A 88 -12.98 -15.80 17.67
N PRO A 89 -12.42 -14.97 18.57
CA PRO A 89 -11.28 -15.36 19.38
C PRO A 89 -11.53 -16.65 20.15
N VAL A 90 -12.81 -16.92 20.48
CA VAL A 90 -13.24 -18.06 21.27
C VAL A 90 -14.53 -18.66 20.71
N ARG A 91 -14.54 -19.98 20.45
CA ARG A 91 -15.66 -20.75 19.87
C ARG A 91 -16.35 -21.66 20.89
N PHE A 92 -17.01 -21.07 21.89
CA PHE A 92 -17.73 -21.84 22.92
C PHE A 92 -19.26 -21.68 22.89
N ASP A 93 -19.80 -20.80 22.05
CA ASP A 93 -21.23 -20.48 22.01
C ASP A 93 -21.76 -20.49 20.57
N SER A 94 -22.80 -21.30 20.31
CA SER A 94 -23.42 -21.40 18.98
C SER A 94 -24.05 -20.09 18.52
N ARG A 95 -24.46 -19.21 19.44
CA ARG A 95 -25.01 -17.89 19.10
C ARG A 95 -23.93 -16.97 18.56
N ILE A 96 -22.69 -17.08 19.05
CA ILE A 96 -21.57 -16.33 18.48
C ILE A 96 -21.35 -16.76 17.02
N GLU A 97 -21.37 -18.07 16.75
CA GLU A 97 -21.26 -18.59 15.38
C GLU A 97 -22.39 -18.09 14.47
N GLU A 98 -23.63 -18.02 14.97
CA GLU A 98 -24.76 -17.45 14.23
C GLU A 98 -24.57 -15.96 13.90
N ILE A 99 -24.06 -15.17 14.84
CA ILE A 99 -23.74 -13.74 14.64
C ILE A 99 -22.65 -13.60 13.58
N TYR A 100 -21.59 -14.41 13.66
CA TYR A 100 -20.50 -14.41 12.69
C TYR A 100 -20.95 -14.83 11.28
N ALA A 101 -21.81 -15.84 11.18
CA ALA A 101 -22.40 -16.27 9.92
C ALA A 101 -23.28 -15.18 9.30
N ARG A 102 -24.06 -14.45 10.13
CA ARG A 102 -24.85 -13.29 9.70
C ARG A 102 -23.95 -12.14 9.23
N ASN A 103 -22.94 -11.78 10.02
CA ASN A 103 -21.99 -10.73 9.67
C ASN A 103 -21.22 -11.05 8.39
N SER A 104 -20.83 -12.31 8.19
CA SER A 104 -20.22 -12.75 6.94
C SER A 104 -21.12 -12.58 5.72
N ARG A 105 -22.46 -12.61 5.88
CA ARG A 105 -23.40 -12.29 4.80
C ARG A 105 -23.46 -10.78 4.57
N ILE A 106 -23.58 -9.99 5.63
CA ILE A 106 -23.58 -8.52 5.58
C ILE A 106 -22.32 -7.99 4.88
N LEU A 107 -21.14 -8.50 5.25
CA LEU A 107 -19.88 -8.10 4.64
C LEU A 107 -19.87 -8.35 3.11
N ARG A 108 -20.60 -9.35 2.61
CA ARG A 108 -20.69 -9.67 1.19
C ARG A 108 -21.73 -8.87 0.41
N GLU A 109 -22.81 -8.48 1.06
CA GLU A 109 -24.01 -7.98 0.37
C GLU A 109 -24.30 -6.49 0.60
N ASP A 110 -23.83 -5.90 1.71
CA ASP A 110 -24.20 -4.54 2.11
C ASP A 110 -23.48 -3.44 1.32
N GLU A 111 -24.15 -2.34 0.98
CA GLU A 111 -23.54 -1.25 0.19
C GLU A 111 -22.68 -0.27 1.00
N THR A 112 -22.78 -0.28 2.33
CA THR A 112 -22.00 0.62 3.20
C THR A 112 -20.51 0.38 2.98
N PRO A 113 -19.68 1.40 2.76
CA PRO A 113 -18.23 1.24 2.69
C PRO A 113 -17.67 0.68 4.01
N ILE A 114 -16.92 -0.43 3.93
CA ILE A 114 -16.30 -1.07 5.10
C ILE A 114 -14.79 -1.18 4.89
N LEU A 115 -14.03 -0.70 5.87
CA LEU A 115 -12.58 -0.85 5.92
C LEU A 115 -12.17 -1.53 7.24
N SER A 116 -11.31 -2.54 7.16
CA SER A 116 -10.71 -3.23 8.30
C SER A 116 -9.22 -2.92 8.40
N LEU A 117 -8.80 -2.39 9.56
CA LEU A 117 -7.40 -2.20 9.92
C LEU A 117 -6.93 -3.35 10.80
N CYS A 118 -5.88 -4.04 10.38
CA CYS A 118 -5.33 -5.20 11.08
C CYS A 118 -3.94 -4.91 11.69
N GLY A 119 -3.71 -5.39 12.91
CA GLY A 119 -2.46 -5.17 13.64
C GLY A 119 -1.27 -5.97 13.09
N GLY A 120 -1.52 -7.07 12.39
CA GLY A 120 -0.45 -7.98 11.96
C GLY A 120 0.07 -8.83 13.13
N ALA A 121 1.27 -9.39 12.99
CA ALA A 121 1.87 -10.29 13.98
C ALA A 121 2.02 -9.70 15.39
N THR A 122 2.02 -8.36 15.52
CA THR A 122 2.09 -7.66 16.81
C THR A 122 0.77 -7.76 17.60
N ASP A 123 -0.35 -8.01 16.92
CA ASP A 123 -1.63 -8.30 17.59
C ASP A 123 -1.60 -9.74 18.13
N THR A 124 -1.45 -9.87 19.44
CA THR A 124 -1.39 -11.16 20.14
C THR A 124 -2.74 -11.66 20.63
N LEU A 125 -3.81 -10.87 20.50
CA LEU A 125 -5.15 -11.24 20.96
C LEU A 125 -6.06 -11.67 19.81
N VAL A 126 -5.93 -11.02 18.65
CA VAL A 126 -6.65 -11.35 17.43
C VAL A 126 -5.65 -11.83 16.38
N LEU A 127 -5.83 -13.07 15.94
CA LEU A 127 -5.02 -13.65 14.90
C LEU A 127 -5.17 -12.83 13.60
N SER A 128 -4.05 -12.54 12.96
CA SER A 128 -3.99 -11.69 11.76
C SER A 128 -4.91 -12.15 10.64
N GLU A 129 -4.91 -13.46 10.36
CA GLU A 129 -5.76 -14.10 9.38
C GLU A 129 -7.26 -14.03 9.72
N SER A 130 -7.60 -13.83 10.99
CA SER A 130 -8.99 -13.69 11.45
C SER A 130 -9.52 -12.26 11.29
N CYS A 131 -8.62 -11.28 11.17
CA CYS A 131 -8.96 -9.86 11.03
C CYS A 131 -9.34 -9.46 9.59
N VAL A 132 -8.97 -10.29 8.61
CA VAL A 132 -9.22 -10.02 7.20
C VAL A 132 -10.71 -10.11 6.88
N ILE A 133 -11.25 -9.11 6.17
CA ILE A 133 -12.52 -9.26 5.47
C ILE A 133 -12.22 -10.06 4.22
N ARG A 134 -12.80 -11.27 4.08
CA ARG A 134 -12.65 -12.07 2.86
C ARG A 134 -12.97 -11.19 1.65
N ASP A 135 -12.02 -11.12 0.72
CA ASP A 135 -12.33 -10.79 -0.66
C ASP A 135 -13.30 -11.87 -1.13
N SER A 136 -14.60 -11.55 -1.09
CA SER A 136 -15.57 -12.36 -1.79
C SER A 136 -15.20 -12.24 -3.25
N ASP A 137 -14.80 -13.37 -3.85
CA ASP A 137 -15.10 -13.77 -5.22
C ASP A 137 -16.02 -12.73 -5.87
N GLN A 138 -15.44 -11.73 -6.56
CA GLN A 138 -16.11 -10.45 -6.80
C GLN A 138 -17.51 -10.68 -7.38
N PRO A 139 -18.61 -10.35 -6.67
CA PRO A 139 -19.88 -10.20 -7.34
C PRO A 139 -19.80 -8.84 -8.02
N SER A 140 -19.21 -8.77 -9.21
CA SER A 140 -19.51 -7.89 -10.35
C SER A 140 -19.97 -6.43 -10.11
N GLY A 141 -19.73 -5.83 -8.95
CA GLY A 141 -20.69 -4.88 -8.38
C GLY A 141 -20.12 -3.94 -7.33
N GLY A 142 -18.95 -3.36 -7.57
CA GLY A 142 -18.58 -2.03 -7.04
C GLY A 142 -18.58 -1.77 -5.53
N LEU A 143 -18.80 -2.77 -4.67
CA LEU A 143 -18.85 -2.59 -3.22
C LEU A 143 -17.46 -2.24 -2.67
N TYR A 144 -17.41 -1.24 -1.78
CA TYR A 144 -16.16 -0.86 -1.14
C TYR A 144 -15.89 -1.75 0.09
N ARG A 145 -14.98 -2.71 -0.09
CA ARG A 145 -14.41 -3.57 0.97
C ARG A 145 -12.90 -3.52 0.90
N ARG A 146 -12.27 -3.19 2.02
CA ARG A 146 -10.81 -3.18 2.12
C ARG A 146 -10.35 -3.75 3.45
N THR A 147 -9.32 -4.58 3.38
CA THR A 147 -8.49 -4.94 4.53
C THR A 147 -7.14 -4.29 4.33
N VAL A 148 -6.61 -3.63 5.36
CA VAL A 148 -5.27 -3.03 5.34
C VAL A 148 -4.57 -3.37 6.64
N PHE A 149 -3.41 -4.01 6.55
CA PHE A 149 -2.57 -4.24 7.71
C PHE A 149 -1.77 -2.98 8.02
N THR A 150 -1.55 -2.71 9.30
CA THR A 150 -0.76 -1.56 9.76
C THR A 150 0.69 -1.58 9.25
N SER A 151 1.22 -2.75 8.91
CA SER A 151 2.50 -2.92 8.22
C SER A 151 2.49 -2.43 6.77
N ALA A 152 1.33 -2.48 6.09
CA ALA A 152 1.11 -1.92 4.76
C ALA A 152 0.59 -0.48 4.79
N LEU A 153 -0.09 -0.09 5.86
CA LEU A 153 -0.67 1.23 6.04
C LEU A 153 0.42 2.30 5.90
N GLN A 154 0.28 3.14 4.87
CA GLN A 154 1.19 4.25 4.60
C GLN A 154 1.40 5.08 5.87
N GLY A 155 2.62 5.56 6.13
CA GLY A 155 2.96 6.32 7.34
C GLY A 155 3.00 5.52 8.65
N THR A 156 2.50 4.28 8.68
CA THR A 156 2.62 3.37 9.83
C THR A 156 3.73 2.37 9.61
N TRP A 157 3.66 1.59 8.51
CA TRP A 157 4.68 0.61 8.08
C TRP A 157 5.20 -0.35 9.15
N THR A 158 4.38 -0.62 10.17
CA THR A 158 4.73 -1.49 11.29
C THR A 158 3.50 -2.17 11.85
N GLY A 159 3.68 -3.37 12.40
CA GLY A 159 2.61 -4.06 13.10
C GLY A 159 2.27 -3.36 14.41
N VAL A 160 0.98 -3.23 14.70
CA VAL A 160 0.46 -2.58 15.91
C VAL A 160 -0.25 -3.62 16.78
N GLY A 161 0.04 -3.60 18.08
CA GLY A 161 -0.60 -4.49 19.04
C GLY A 161 -2.10 -4.26 19.18
N HIS A 162 -2.80 -5.25 19.76
CA HIS A 162 -4.26 -5.25 19.81
C HIS A 162 -4.85 -4.00 20.45
N LEU A 163 -4.33 -3.64 21.64
CA LEU A 163 -4.80 -2.50 22.41
C LEU A 163 -4.18 -1.21 21.85
N GLU A 164 -2.93 -1.29 21.39
CA GLU A 164 -2.21 -0.19 20.78
C GLU A 164 -2.90 0.33 19.53
N MET A 165 -3.72 -0.49 18.85
CA MET A 165 -4.46 -0.08 17.66
C MET A 165 -5.28 1.21 17.85
N VAL A 166 -5.82 1.46 19.06
CA VAL A 166 -6.69 2.62 19.31
C VAL A 166 -5.92 3.86 19.80
N TRP A 167 -4.68 3.71 20.28
CA TRP A 167 -3.87 4.84 20.79
C TRP A 167 -2.54 5.06 20.06
N CYS A 168 -2.14 4.15 19.17
CA CYS A 168 -0.98 4.32 18.30
C CYS A 168 -1.15 5.60 17.51
N HIS A 169 -0.17 6.50 17.65
CA HIS A 169 -0.25 7.83 17.09
C HIS A 169 -0.39 7.80 15.56
N GLN A 170 0.40 6.95 14.89
CA GLN A 170 0.44 6.81 13.44
C GLN A 170 -0.91 6.35 12.87
N VAL A 171 -1.55 5.37 13.52
CA VAL A 171 -2.89 4.87 13.15
C VAL A 171 -3.97 5.90 13.48
N ARG A 172 -4.01 6.39 14.72
CA ARG A 172 -5.06 7.29 15.21
C ARG A 172 -5.15 8.57 14.38
N TRP A 173 -4.01 9.12 13.96
CA TRP A 173 -4.02 10.35 13.16
C TRP A 173 -4.71 10.12 11.81
N ARG A 174 -4.44 8.98 11.16
CA ARG A 174 -5.05 8.63 9.88
C ARG A 174 -6.53 8.34 9.99
N VAL A 175 -6.95 7.59 11.01
CA VAL A 175 -8.37 7.33 11.29
C VAL A 175 -9.12 8.65 11.54
N ALA A 176 -8.52 9.59 12.29
CA ALA A 176 -9.13 10.89 12.55
C ALA A 176 -9.30 11.72 11.26
N ARG A 177 -8.29 11.75 10.38
CA ARG A 177 -8.39 12.46 9.09
C ARG A 177 -9.44 11.83 8.17
N ALA A 178 -9.49 10.50 8.10
CA ALA A 178 -10.53 9.78 7.38
C ALA A 178 -11.93 10.14 7.90
N ALA A 179 -12.14 10.12 9.22
CA ALA A 179 -13.43 10.43 9.85
C ALA A 179 -13.90 11.87 9.56
N LEU A 180 -12.98 12.84 9.64
CA LEU A 180 -13.28 14.24 9.34
C LEU A 180 -13.68 14.44 7.88
N GLU A 181 -12.96 13.83 6.94
CA GLU A 181 -13.30 13.95 5.51
C GLU A 181 -14.58 13.18 5.13
N LEU A 182 -14.83 12.02 5.74
CA LEU A 182 -16.07 11.27 5.56
C LEU A 182 -17.29 12.07 6.03
N GLY A 183 -17.18 12.79 7.15
CA GLY A 183 -18.23 13.68 7.66
C GLY A 183 -18.56 14.85 6.73
N GLY A 184 -17.65 15.21 5.82
CA GLY A 184 -17.85 16.25 4.81
C GLY A 184 -18.47 15.79 3.48
N ALA A 185 -18.61 14.47 3.24
CA ALA A 185 -19.11 13.94 1.98
C ALA A 185 -20.65 14.06 1.88
N VAL A 186 -21.14 15.04 1.11
CA VAL A 186 -22.58 15.29 0.89
C VAL A 186 -22.90 15.23 -0.61
N SER A 187 -23.49 14.14 -1.09
CA SER A 187 -23.96 13.98 -2.49
C SER A 187 -25.01 12.85 -2.60
N ALA A 188 -25.48 12.52 -3.81
CA ALA A 188 -26.42 11.41 -4.04
C ALA A 188 -25.81 10.04 -3.66
N ARG A 189 -26.64 9.10 -3.17
CA ARG A 189 -26.21 7.86 -2.47
C ARG A 189 -25.09 7.06 -3.16
N ASP A 190 -25.19 6.79 -4.46
CA ASP A 190 -24.21 5.94 -5.17
C ASP A 190 -22.86 6.66 -5.40
N ALA A 191 -22.93 7.94 -5.78
CA ALA A 191 -21.74 8.79 -5.89
C ALA A 191 -21.04 8.96 -4.53
N VAL A 192 -21.81 8.93 -3.44
CA VAL A 192 -21.31 9.04 -2.08
C VAL A 192 -20.57 7.79 -1.61
N ALA A 193 -21.06 6.59 -1.89
CA ALA A 193 -20.35 5.36 -1.50
C ALA A 193 -18.96 5.28 -2.16
N ALA A 194 -18.87 5.55 -3.46
CA ALA A 194 -17.60 5.61 -4.18
C ALA A 194 -16.68 6.75 -3.68
N GLN A 195 -17.25 7.92 -3.36
CA GLN A 195 -16.48 9.03 -2.77
C GLN A 195 -15.92 8.67 -1.39
N ARG A 196 -16.73 8.05 -0.53
CA ARG A 196 -16.30 7.58 0.80
C ARG A 196 -15.21 6.53 0.69
N GLY A 197 -15.33 5.60 -0.27
CA GLY A 197 -14.27 4.66 -0.60
C GLY A 197 -12.95 5.35 -0.94
N ARG A 198 -12.98 6.38 -1.80
CA ARG A 198 -11.76 7.17 -2.10
C ARG A 198 -11.18 7.89 -0.88
N VAL A 199 -12.02 8.39 0.03
CA VAL A 199 -11.55 8.98 1.30
C VAL A 199 -10.87 7.94 2.16
N LEU A 200 -11.45 6.74 2.26
CA LEU A 200 -10.87 5.62 2.99
C LEU A 200 -9.54 5.17 2.36
N ASP A 201 -9.46 4.96 1.05
CA ASP A 201 -8.22 4.59 0.36
C ASP A 201 -7.12 5.64 0.54
N ARG A 202 -7.48 6.93 0.48
CA ARG A 202 -6.54 8.04 0.66
C ARG A 202 -5.85 8.01 2.01
N TRP A 203 -6.59 7.78 3.09
CA TRP A 203 -6.07 7.88 4.45
C TRP A 203 -5.64 6.55 5.03
N LEU A 204 -6.27 5.47 4.61
CA LEU A 204 -6.18 4.15 5.23
C LEU A 204 -5.72 3.05 4.26
N GLY A 205 -5.23 3.39 3.05
CA GLY A 205 -4.72 2.45 2.05
C GLY A 205 -3.17 2.28 2.02
N ASP A 206 -2.71 1.40 1.12
CA ASP A 206 -1.29 1.19 0.71
C ASP A 206 -1.06 1.65 -0.74
N GLY A 207 -1.54 2.84 -1.10
CA GLY A 207 -1.38 3.42 -2.44
C GLY A 207 -2.64 3.42 -3.32
N VAL A 208 -2.44 3.85 -4.56
CA VAL A 208 -3.41 4.54 -5.43
C VAL A 208 -4.49 3.66 -6.07
N PRO A 209 -5.73 4.19 -6.11
CA PRO A 209 -6.59 4.27 -7.29
C PRO A 209 -6.38 5.60 -8.05
N VAL A 210 -5.95 5.53 -9.31
CA VAL A 210 -5.43 6.65 -10.12
C VAL A 210 -6.59 7.55 -10.57
N SER A 211 -6.44 8.87 -10.45
CA SER A 211 -7.31 9.83 -11.16
C SER A 211 -6.71 10.13 -12.53
N ASP A 212 -7.55 10.17 -13.57
CA ASP A 212 -7.12 10.54 -14.93
C ASP A 212 -6.48 11.94 -14.93
N GLU A 213 -5.19 12.01 -15.26
CA GLU A 213 -4.52 13.29 -15.53
C GLU A 213 -4.84 13.77 -16.94
N GLU A 214 -5.00 15.08 -17.11
CA GLU A 214 -5.20 15.69 -18.44
C GLU A 214 -3.96 15.56 -19.32
N ASN A 215 -4.18 15.38 -20.62
CA ASN A 215 -3.12 15.31 -21.62
C ASN A 215 -2.29 16.60 -21.65
N VAL A 216 -0.96 16.47 -21.64
CA VAL A 216 -0.04 17.61 -21.79
C VAL A 216 0.58 17.57 -23.19
N GLU A 217 0.37 18.61 -23.98
CA GLU A 217 1.08 18.80 -25.25
C GLU A 217 2.53 19.25 -24.98
N LEU A 218 3.50 18.44 -25.39
CA LEU A 218 4.91 18.85 -25.36
C LEU A 218 5.18 19.92 -26.43
N ARG A 219 5.66 21.09 -26.01
CA ARG A 219 6.16 22.13 -26.93
C ARG A 219 7.60 21.82 -27.34
N HIS A 220 7.89 21.95 -28.64
CA HIS A 220 9.22 21.72 -29.21
C HIS A 220 10.32 22.52 -28.46
N GLY A 221 11.42 21.86 -28.11
CA GLY A 221 12.65 22.51 -27.60
C GLY A 221 12.84 22.58 -26.08
N THR A 222 11.99 21.95 -25.26
CA THR A 222 12.06 22.03 -23.78
C THR A 222 12.50 20.74 -23.08
N TYR A 223 12.94 19.74 -23.84
CA TYR A 223 13.30 18.42 -23.32
C TYR A 223 14.77 18.05 -23.56
N GLU A 224 15.30 17.18 -22.71
CA GLU A 224 16.62 16.55 -22.84
C GLU A 224 16.47 15.05 -23.04
N THR A 225 17.08 14.49 -24.08
CA THR A 225 17.07 13.04 -24.32
C THR A 225 18.28 12.40 -23.66
N LEU A 226 18.05 11.44 -22.77
CA LEU A 226 19.10 10.68 -22.12
C LEU A 226 19.66 9.58 -23.06
N PRO A 227 20.94 9.22 -22.93
CA PRO A 227 21.51 8.07 -23.60
C PRO A 227 20.75 6.78 -23.31
N GLN A 228 20.83 5.85 -24.25
CA GLN A 228 20.22 4.54 -24.11
C GLN A 228 20.73 3.82 -22.85
N GLY A 229 19.79 3.34 -22.03
CA GLY A 229 20.10 2.55 -20.85
C GLY A 229 20.57 3.34 -19.64
N MET A 230 20.71 4.66 -19.74
CA MET A 230 21.09 5.52 -18.63
C MET A 230 19.89 5.76 -17.71
N HIS A 231 20.11 5.63 -16.40
CA HIS A 231 19.12 6.05 -15.40
C HIS A 231 19.07 7.58 -15.30
N LEU A 232 17.85 8.12 -15.16
CA LEU A 232 17.64 9.51 -14.76
C LEU A 232 18.04 9.66 -13.29
N VAL A 233 18.95 10.57 -12.99
CA VAL A 233 19.37 10.90 -11.61
C VAL A 233 19.44 12.40 -11.45
N LEU A 234 18.51 12.94 -10.67
CA LEU A 234 18.46 14.36 -10.35
C LEU A 234 18.61 14.51 -8.84
N LYS A 235 19.68 15.16 -8.40
CA LYS A 235 19.86 15.61 -7.02
C LYS A 235 19.50 17.08 -6.95
N ASN A 236 18.60 17.45 -6.06
CA ASN A 236 18.07 18.81 -5.90
C ASN A 236 17.56 19.38 -7.23
N PRO A 237 16.50 18.80 -7.82
CA PRO A 237 15.93 19.32 -9.06
C PRO A 237 15.41 20.75 -8.86
N HIS A 238 15.61 21.60 -9.88
CA HIS A 238 15.16 23.00 -9.89
C HIS A 238 14.51 23.36 -11.23
N GLY A 239 13.47 24.20 -11.17
CA GLY A 239 12.80 24.72 -12.35
C GLY A 239 11.93 23.68 -13.07
N LYS A 240 11.59 23.98 -14.32
CA LYS A 240 10.76 23.13 -15.18
C LYS A 240 11.59 22.51 -16.28
N ARG A 241 11.67 21.18 -16.33
CA ARG A 241 12.43 20.45 -17.35
C ARG A 241 11.84 19.08 -17.60
N THR A 242 11.88 18.64 -18.85
CA THR A 242 11.43 17.30 -19.25
C THR A 242 12.61 16.47 -19.72
N TYR A 243 12.69 15.22 -19.27
CA TYR A 243 13.72 14.26 -19.65
C TYR A 243 13.07 13.13 -20.45
N LEU A 244 13.65 12.78 -21.60
CA LEU A 244 13.19 11.69 -22.44
C LEU A 244 14.12 10.49 -22.32
N LEU A 245 13.59 9.36 -21.86
CA LEU A 245 14.31 8.11 -21.76
C LEU A 245 13.93 7.21 -22.94
N PRO A 246 14.88 6.83 -23.82
CA PRO A 246 14.56 6.08 -25.03
C PRO A 246 14.11 4.65 -24.73
N LEU A 247 13.02 4.24 -25.37
CA LEU A 247 12.51 2.87 -25.35
C LEU A 247 13.28 2.02 -26.37
N VAL A 248 14.18 1.17 -25.89
CA VAL A 248 14.93 0.21 -26.72
C VAL A 248 14.09 -1.05 -26.96
N ARG A 249 14.20 -1.68 -28.13
CA ARG A 249 13.72 -3.06 -28.32
C ARG A 249 14.34 -3.95 -27.23
N ALA A 250 13.48 -4.59 -26.44
CA ALA A 250 13.93 -5.63 -25.52
C ALA A 250 14.30 -6.87 -26.35
N ASP A 251 15.42 -7.50 -26.01
CA ASP A 251 15.86 -8.76 -26.63
C ASP A 251 15.08 -9.99 -26.09
N GLY A 252 14.03 -9.78 -25.27
CA GLY A 252 13.20 -10.81 -24.62
C GLY A 252 11.69 -10.57 -24.73
N GLU A 253 10.90 -11.63 -24.47
CA GLU A 253 9.45 -11.71 -24.74
C GLU A 253 8.52 -11.00 -23.72
N GLY A 254 9.02 -10.19 -22.78
CA GLY A 254 8.21 -9.60 -21.69
C GLY A 254 7.91 -8.10 -21.82
N PRO A 255 6.86 -7.59 -21.13
CA PRO A 255 6.65 -6.15 -20.95
C PRO A 255 7.81 -5.51 -20.16
N ARG A 256 8.03 -4.22 -20.38
CA ARG A 256 9.08 -3.43 -19.73
C ARG A 256 8.48 -2.61 -18.59
N THR A 257 9.04 -2.71 -17.40
CA THR A 257 8.59 -1.91 -16.26
C THR A 257 9.47 -0.68 -16.13
N PHE A 258 8.88 0.51 -16.15
CA PHE A 258 9.56 1.75 -15.80
C PHE A 258 9.37 2.03 -14.32
N VAL A 259 10.47 2.26 -13.59
CA VAL A 259 10.48 2.54 -12.15
C VAL A 259 10.99 3.95 -11.93
N LEU A 260 10.30 4.71 -11.09
CA LEU A 260 10.69 6.07 -10.71
C LEU A 260 10.46 6.28 -9.20
N TYR A 261 11.46 6.85 -8.56
CA TYR A 261 11.46 7.28 -7.18
C TYR A 261 11.51 8.80 -7.10
N VAL A 262 10.67 9.38 -6.25
CA VAL A 262 10.66 10.82 -5.98
C VAL A 262 10.70 11.04 -4.47
N SER A 263 11.84 11.51 -3.97
CA SER A 263 11.98 11.92 -2.57
C SER A 263 11.53 13.35 -2.40
N ARG A 264 10.72 13.61 -1.36
CA ARG A 264 10.18 14.94 -1.03
C ARG A 264 9.54 15.58 -2.27
N GLY A 265 8.66 14.87 -2.94
CA GLY A 265 7.90 15.39 -4.07
C GLY A 265 6.63 14.59 -4.26
N ALA A 266 5.87 14.92 -5.29
CA ALA A 266 4.60 14.31 -5.60
C ALA A 266 4.58 13.74 -7.02
N ILE A 267 3.85 12.63 -7.16
CA ILE A 267 3.39 12.12 -8.45
C ILE A 267 1.88 12.00 -8.34
N SER A 268 1.16 12.74 -9.17
CA SER A 268 -0.30 12.81 -9.13
C SER A 268 -0.81 13.17 -7.71
N SER A 269 -1.71 12.35 -7.15
CA SER A 269 -2.27 12.55 -5.80
C SER A 269 -1.41 12.00 -4.66
N ILE A 270 -0.31 11.30 -4.95
CA ILE A 270 0.57 10.73 -3.92
C ILE A 270 1.76 11.63 -3.67
N ALA A 271 1.89 12.02 -2.42
CA ALA A 271 2.99 12.81 -1.92
C ALA A 271 3.20 12.52 -0.42
N PRO A 272 4.40 12.77 0.11
CA PRO A 272 4.58 12.92 1.55
C PRO A 272 3.67 14.04 2.08
N HIS A 273 3.21 13.94 3.33
CA HIS A 273 2.22 14.90 3.85
C HIS A 273 2.71 16.36 3.77
N HIS A 274 3.98 16.61 4.02
CA HIS A 274 4.63 17.92 3.86
C HIS A 274 5.47 17.99 2.58
N ALA A 275 4.91 17.56 1.44
CA ALA A 275 5.59 17.62 0.17
C ALA A 275 5.98 19.06 -0.21
N PRO A 276 7.26 19.34 -0.50
CA PRO A 276 7.67 20.63 -1.04
C PRO A 276 7.17 20.78 -2.49
N ASP A 277 7.48 21.92 -3.09
CA ASP A 277 7.10 22.30 -4.46
C ASP A 277 7.86 21.48 -5.52
N LEU A 278 7.81 20.14 -5.46
CA LEU A 278 8.36 19.21 -6.46
C LEU A 278 7.22 18.34 -6.97
N GLN A 279 6.83 18.56 -8.23
CA GLN A 279 5.81 17.80 -8.93
C GLN A 279 6.45 17.07 -10.11
N VAL A 280 6.16 15.78 -10.22
CA VAL A 280 6.69 14.92 -11.28
C VAL A 280 5.55 14.21 -11.99
N SER A 281 5.55 14.28 -13.32
CA SER A 281 4.56 13.59 -14.18
C SER A 281 5.27 12.71 -15.20
N ILE A 282 4.73 11.52 -15.44
CA ILE A 282 5.31 10.50 -16.30
C ILE A 282 4.39 10.29 -17.50
N GLN A 283 4.97 10.31 -18.70
CA GLN A 283 4.24 10.25 -19.96
C GLN A 283 4.90 9.25 -20.91
N LEU A 284 4.09 8.54 -21.68
CA LEU A 284 4.52 7.75 -22.82
C LEU A 284 4.48 8.62 -24.08
N CYS A 285 5.64 8.83 -24.69
CA CYS A 285 5.82 9.68 -25.86
C CYS A 285 6.15 8.84 -27.08
N VAL A 286 5.31 8.89 -28.11
CA VAL A 286 5.49 8.13 -29.36
C VAL A 286 5.72 9.07 -30.55
N PRO A 287 6.57 8.68 -31.52
CA PRO A 287 6.70 9.43 -32.76
C PRO A 287 5.40 9.36 -33.56
N SER A 288 5.03 10.47 -34.22
CA SER A 288 3.84 10.49 -35.09
C SER A 288 4.02 9.52 -36.28
N PRO A 289 2.96 8.83 -36.75
CA PRO A 289 2.99 8.05 -37.98
C PRO A 289 3.06 8.99 -39.20
N ALA A 290 4.20 9.61 -39.44
CA ALA A 290 4.46 10.38 -40.64
C ALA A 290 5.18 9.51 -41.68
N ARG A 291 4.50 9.37 -42.83
CA ARG A 291 4.93 8.81 -44.12
C ARG A 291 6.39 8.37 -44.22
N THR A 292 6.53 7.09 -44.60
CA THR A 292 7.65 6.53 -45.38
C THR A 292 8.38 7.60 -46.18
N ASP A 293 9.54 8.03 -45.71
CA ASP A 293 10.79 8.03 -46.47
C ASP A 293 11.94 8.46 -45.53
N GLY A 294 13.06 7.75 -45.63
CA GLY A 294 14.11 7.71 -44.62
C GLY A 294 14.60 9.08 -44.12
N ALA A 295 14.40 9.32 -42.83
CA ALA A 295 15.11 10.29 -42.02
C ALA A 295 15.04 9.87 -40.54
N GLU A 296 16.04 10.28 -39.77
CA GLU A 296 16.31 10.00 -38.35
C GLU A 296 15.07 10.05 -37.44
N LEU A 297 15.10 9.32 -36.31
CA LEU A 297 14.01 9.26 -35.31
C LEU A 297 13.37 10.63 -35.10
N SER A 298 12.18 10.81 -35.66
CA SER A 298 11.44 12.06 -35.66
C SER A 298 10.94 12.41 -34.25
N VAL A 299 10.91 13.72 -33.97
CA VAL A 299 10.52 14.34 -32.69
C VAL A 299 9.22 13.71 -32.13
N PRO A 300 9.16 13.35 -30.82
CA PRO A 300 7.93 12.87 -30.21
C PRO A 300 6.84 13.92 -30.33
N THR A 301 5.75 13.58 -31.02
CA THR A 301 4.69 14.53 -31.37
C THR A 301 3.44 14.34 -30.50
N MET A 302 3.31 13.18 -29.84
CA MET A 302 2.20 12.85 -28.96
C MET A 302 2.72 12.19 -27.69
N CYS A 303 2.34 12.73 -26.54
CA CYS A 303 2.63 12.16 -25.23
C CYS A 303 1.34 12.02 -24.44
N THR A 304 1.11 10.83 -23.90
CA THR A 304 -0.04 10.53 -23.05
C THR A 304 0.44 10.17 -21.65
N PRO A 305 -0.25 10.56 -20.56
CA PRO A 305 0.10 10.14 -19.21
C PRO A 305 0.25 8.62 -19.11
N LEU A 306 1.36 8.15 -18.53
CA LEU A 306 1.57 6.72 -18.30
C LEU A 306 0.82 6.31 -17.04
N ARG A 307 -0.13 5.38 -17.17
CA ARG A 307 -0.88 4.84 -16.03
C ARG A 307 0.04 3.93 -15.19
N PRO A 308 0.17 4.16 -13.88
CA PRO A 308 0.96 3.28 -13.02
C PRO A 308 0.24 1.96 -12.75
N ASN A 309 1.01 0.87 -12.68
CA ASN A 309 0.63 -0.39 -12.05
C ASN A 309 0.78 -0.29 -10.53
N VAL A 310 1.82 0.41 -10.07
CA VAL A 310 2.06 0.70 -8.65
C VAL A 310 2.32 2.19 -8.49
N LEU A 311 1.57 2.85 -7.61
CA LEU A 311 1.84 4.21 -7.18
C LEU A 311 1.55 4.33 -5.68
N LYS A 312 2.60 4.47 -4.87
CA LYS A 312 2.49 4.52 -3.41
C LYS A 312 3.70 5.21 -2.76
N LEU A 313 3.63 5.47 -1.46
CA LEU A 313 4.81 5.86 -0.68
C LEU A 313 5.50 4.62 -0.13
N LEU A 314 6.81 4.54 -0.35
CA LEU A 314 7.70 3.64 0.38
C LEU A 314 8.22 4.35 1.63
N PRO A 315 8.47 3.63 2.74
CA PRO A 315 9.21 4.19 3.84
C PRO A 315 10.63 4.55 3.40
N SER A 316 11.21 5.58 4.01
CA SER A 316 12.62 5.93 3.84
C SER A 316 13.35 5.84 5.18
N PRO A 317 13.71 4.63 5.64
CA PRO A 317 14.42 4.45 6.89
C PRO A 317 15.70 5.30 6.98
N LEU A 318 15.96 5.88 8.14
CA LEU A 318 17.19 6.62 8.38
C LEU A 318 18.39 5.65 8.37
N PRO A 319 19.43 5.89 7.54
CA PRO A 319 20.61 5.05 7.52
C PRO A 319 21.22 4.91 8.91
N GLY A 320 21.64 3.70 9.27
CA GLY A 320 22.27 3.45 10.57
C GLY A 320 21.28 3.21 11.72
N ARG A 321 20.01 3.58 11.60
CA ARG A 321 19.00 3.44 12.66
C ARG A 321 18.09 2.20 12.45
N PRO A 322 17.50 1.66 13.53
CA PRO A 322 16.41 0.68 13.40
C PRO A 322 15.19 1.32 12.72
N PHE A 323 14.36 0.48 12.11
CA PHE A 323 13.12 0.90 11.48
C PHE A 323 11.94 0.03 11.94
N PRO A 324 10.83 0.63 12.39
CA PRO A 324 10.68 2.06 12.74
C PRO A 324 11.62 2.48 13.89
N VAL A 325 11.81 3.78 14.07
CA VAL A 325 12.67 4.29 15.15
C VAL A 325 11.94 4.11 16.50
N PRO A 326 12.53 3.43 17.52
CA PRO A 326 11.86 3.23 18.81
C PRO A 326 11.43 4.56 19.46
N ASN A 327 10.19 4.60 19.97
CA ASN A 327 9.53 5.77 20.57
C ASN A 327 9.24 6.96 19.63
N GLU A 328 9.77 6.96 18.41
CA GLU A 328 9.52 8.01 17.39
C GLU A 328 8.55 7.51 16.30
N GLY A 329 8.64 6.23 15.93
CA GLY A 329 7.83 5.61 14.87
C GLY A 329 8.38 5.92 13.47
N SER A 330 7.47 6.05 12.51
CA SER A 330 7.74 6.55 11.16
C SER A 330 6.73 7.63 10.80
N ASP A 331 7.13 8.60 9.98
CA ASP A 331 6.25 9.67 9.49
C ASP A 331 5.98 9.50 7.99
N GLU A 332 4.72 9.72 7.59
CA GLU A 332 4.29 9.81 6.20
C GLU A 332 4.94 10.94 5.40
N SER A 333 5.53 11.91 6.09
CA SER A 333 6.33 13.01 5.54
C SER A 333 7.72 12.58 5.12
N GLU A 334 8.19 11.42 5.58
CA GLU A 334 9.53 10.88 5.30
C GLU A 334 9.54 9.87 4.15
N GLY A 335 8.38 9.58 3.55
CA GLY A 335 8.28 8.59 2.47
C GLY A 335 8.90 9.05 1.13
N VAL A 336 9.24 8.06 0.30
CA VAL A 336 9.61 8.24 -1.12
C VAL A 336 8.45 7.79 -1.99
N VAL A 337 8.04 8.59 -2.96
CA VAL A 337 7.00 8.18 -3.92
C VAL A 337 7.61 7.19 -4.91
N LEU A 338 7.02 6.00 -4.97
CA LEU A 338 7.31 4.97 -5.98
C LEU A 338 6.26 5.05 -7.08
N PHE A 339 6.72 5.04 -8.32
CA PHE A 339 5.92 4.80 -9.52
C PHE A 339 6.49 3.60 -10.26
N GLU A 340 5.66 2.61 -10.55
CA GLU A 340 5.94 1.53 -11.50
C GLU A 340 4.87 1.56 -12.61
N GLY A 341 5.31 1.57 -13.86
CA GLY A 341 4.42 1.51 -15.03
C GLY A 341 4.91 0.50 -16.05
N GLU A 342 4.04 -0.42 -16.45
CA GLU A 342 4.32 -1.41 -17.48
C GLU A 342 4.11 -0.82 -18.87
N ILE A 343 5.03 -1.13 -19.76
CA ILE A 343 5.07 -0.67 -21.13
C ILE A 343 5.20 -1.90 -22.02
N SER A 344 4.29 -2.03 -22.98
CA SER A 344 4.30 -3.14 -23.92
C SER A 344 5.58 -3.15 -24.78
N SER A 345 6.09 -4.35 -25.08
CA SER A 345 7.39 -4.53 -25.73
C SER A 345 7.43 -4.05 -27.19
N ASP A 346 6.27 -3.95 -27.84
CA ASP A 346 6.07 -3.47 -29.21
C ASP A 346 6.15 -1.93 -29.35
N VAL A 347 5.94 -1.21 -28.24
CA VAL A 347 5.95 0.25 -28.24
C VAL A 347 7.37 0.78 -28.42
N ARG A 348 7.51 1.73 -29.37
CA ARG A 348 8.72 2.50 -29.60
C ARG A 348 8.46 3.98 -29.34
N GLY A 349 9.46 4.64 -28.77
CA GLY A 349 9.38 6.05 -28.43
C GLY A 349 10.22 6.33 -27.19
N TRP A 350 9.66 7.12 -26.28
CA TRP A 350 10.33 7.58 -25.08
C TRP A 350 9.38 7.58 -23.89
N ILE A 351 9.95 7.44 -22.70
CA ILE A 351 9.28 7.84 -21.46
C ILE A 351 9.70 9.28 -21.16
N GLY A 352 8.72 10.18 -21.14
CA GLY A 352 8.89 11.56 -20.75
C GLY A 352 8.67 11.72 -19.25
N VAL A 353 9.70 12.15 -18.53
CA VAL A 353 9.63 12.52 -17.12
C VAL A 353 9.69 14.03 -17.04
N SER A 354 8.57 14.67 -16.73
CA SER A 354 8.51 16.12 -16.56
C SER A 354 8.62 16.48 -15.09
N ILE A 355 9.59 17.34 -14.78
CA ILE A 355 9.90 17.85 -13.46
C ILE A 355 9.44 19.30 -13.38
N ASN A 356 8.69 19.62 -12.34
CA ASN A 356 8.35 20.98 -11.97
C ASN A 356 8.74 21.19 -10.51
N ALA A 357 9.89 21.83 -10.30
CA ALA A 357 10.44 22.11 -8.99
C ALA A 357 10.50 23.62 -8.71
N GLY A 358 10.02 24.03 -7.54
CA GLY A 358 10.06 25.39 -7.04
C GLY A 358 11.48 25.90 -6.77
N GLY A 359 11.60 27.21 -6.58
CA GLY A 359 12.88 27.90 -6.38
C GLY A 359 13.42 27.88 -4.94
N GLN A 360 12.74 27.24 -3.99
CA GLN A 360 13.27 27.09 -2.63
C GLN A 360 14.26 25.93 -2.55
N GLU A 361 15.28 26.04 -1.69
CA GLU A 361 16.30 25.03 -1.39
C GLU A 361 15.73 23.81 -0.63
N GLY A 362 14.59 23.28 -1.09
CA GLY A 362 13.94 22.09 -0.56
C GLY A 362 14.56 20.85 -1.19
N GLY A 363 15.74 20.47 -0.69
CA GLY A 363 16.48 19.30 -1.13
C GLY A 363 15.60 18.05 -1.28
N GLY A 364 15.90 17.26 -2.30
CA GLY A 364 15.13 16.10 -2.74
C GLY A 364 15.83 15.47 -3.94
N TRP A 365 15.34 14.33 -4.40
CA TRP A 365 15.95 13.64 -5.53
C TRP A 365 14.92 12.87 -6.34
N VAL A 366 15.20 12.75 -7.64
CA VAL A 366 14.40 11.97 -8.58
C VAL A 366 15.32 10.98 -9.26
N VAL A 367 14.97 9.71 -9.16
CA VAL A 367 15.72 8.63 -9.78
C VAL A 367 14.76 7.77 -10.56
N GLY A 368 15.04 7.48 -11.83
CA GLY A 368 14.20 6.59 -12.61
C GLY A 368 14.91 5.90 -13.76
N GLY A 369 14.32 4.82 -14.24
CA GLY A 369 14.94 3.97 -15.24
C GLY A 369 14.07 2.76 -15.53
N PHE A 370 14.50 1.97 -16.50
CA PHE A 370 13.83 0.73 -16.84
C PHE A 370 14.32 -0.37 -15.93
N ASP A 371 13.37 -1.10 -15.34
CA ASP A 371 13.62 -2.35 -14.67
C ASP A 371 14.28 -3.32 -15.66
N ARG A 372 15.37 -3.93 -15.23
CA ARG A 372 16.12 -4.94 -15.99
C ARG A 372 16.21 -6.26 -15.23
N ARG A 373 15.56 -6.39 -14.06
CA ARG A 373 15.82 -7.47 -13.10
C ARG A 373 14.53 -8.10 -12.58
N GLU A 374 14.08 -9.14 -13.30
CA GLU A 374 13.20 -10.14 -12.73
C GLU A 374 14.02 -11.42 -12.47
N ILE A 375 14.26 -11.74 -11.19
CA ILE A 375 14.96 -12.98 -10.80
C ILE A 375 13.88 -13.97 -10.36
N VAL A 376 13.33 -14.66 -11.35
CA VAL A 376 12.31 -15.69 -11.10
C VAL A 376 13.00 -17.03 -10.88
N LYS A 377 13.28 -17.38 -9.62
CA LYS A 377 13.87 -18.69 -9.26
C LYS A 377 12.78 -19.75 -9.12
N ARG A 378 12.23 -20.20 -10.26
CA ARG A 378 11.12 -21.18 -10.29
C ARG A 378 11.48 -22.59 -9.79
N ASP A 379 12.76 -23.00 -9.85
CA ASP A 379 13.07 -24.45 -9.83
C ASP A 379 13.93 -24.99 -8.68
N VAL A 380 14.43 -24.19 -7.72
CA VAL A 380 15.52 -24.68 -6.82
C VAL A 380 15.26 -24.60 -5.32
N VAL A 381 14.31 -23.80 -4.83
CA VAL A 381 14.19 -23.54 -3.37
C VAL A 381 12.84 -24.01 -2.82
N SER A 382 12.87 -25.01 -1.95
CA SER A 382 11.69 -25.56 -1.25
C SER A 382 11.84 -25.47 0.26
N LEU A 383 10.74 -25.70 1.00
CA LEU A 383 10.78 -25.76 2.47
C LEU A 383 11.78 -26.80 3.00
N SER A 384 11.91 -27.97 2.35
CA SER A 384 12.86 -28.99 2.77
C SER A 384 14.31 -28.53 2.65
N ASP A 385 14.63 -27.75 1.62
CA ASP A 385 15.98 -27.22 1.42
C ASP A 385 16.35 -26.23 2.55
N LEU A 386 15.37 -25.42 2.97
CA LEU A 386 15.53 -24.45 4.06
C LEU A 386 15.59 -25.10 5.46
N ILE A 387 14.98 -26.28 5.64
CA ILE A 387 15.09 -27.05 6.89
C ILE A 387 16.48 -27.71 6.98
N LEU A 388 17.02 -28.18 5.85
CA LEU A 388 18.28 -28.92 5.79
C LEU A 388 19.52 -28.02 5.71
N GLY A 389 19.36 -26.73 5.40
CA GLY A 389 20.48 -25.80 5.32
C GLY A 389 20.11 -24.38 4.92
N THR A 390 21.12 -23.62 4.51
CA THR A 390 20.98 -22.27 4.00
C THR A 390 21.04 -22.28 2.48
N VAL A 391 20.14 -21.55 1.84
CA VAL A 391 20.09 -21.42 0.38
C VAL A 391 20.53 -20.02 0.01
N HIS A 392 21.49 -19.95 -0.92
CA HIS A 392 22.02 -18.67 -1.39
C HIS A 392 21.36 -18.20 -2.68
N ILE A 393 20.94 -16.94 -2.71
CA ILE A 393 20.28 -16.31 -3.87
C ILE A 393 21.18 -15.20 -4.42
N PRO A 394 21.98 -15.49 -5.47
CA PRO A 394 22.75 -14.44 -6.12
C PRO A 394 21.81 -13.47 -6.86
N LEU A 395 21.92 -12.17 -6.55
CA LEU A 395 21.15 -11.11 -7.21
C LEU A 395 21.90 -10.45 -8.39
N THR A 396 23.19 -10.73 -8.56
CA THR A 396 24.03 -10.13 -9.60
C THR A 396 23.68 -10.61 -11.02
N THR A 397 23.61 -9.69 -11.98
CA THR A 397 23.53 -10.01 -13.43
C THR A 397 24.90 -9.86 -14.11
N ALA A 398 25.06 -10.51 -15.26
CA ALA A 398 26.30 -10.59 -16.05
C ALA A 398 26.80 -9.25 -16.66
N GLY A 399 26.33 -8.09 -16.18
CA GLY A 399 26.65 -6.77 -16.71
C GLY A 399 27.04 -5.70 -15.68
N GLY A 400 27.02 -5.98 -14.38
CA GLY A 400 27.52 -5.07 -13.32
C GLY A 400 26.75 -3.76 -13.10
N GLU A 401 25.68 -3.49 -13.87
CA GLU A 401 24.83 -2.31 -13.65
C GLU A 401 23.75 -2.59 -12.60
N GLY A 402 23.73 -1.78 -11.53
CA GLY A 402 22.76 -1.82 -10.44
C GLY A 402 21.31 -1.64 -10.91
N GLY A 403 20.36 -2.36 -10.30
CA GLY A 403 18.94 -2.28 -10.62
C GLY A 403 18.18 -1.35 -9.68
N LEU A 404 17.18 -0.64 -10.19
CA LEU A 404 16.27 0.15 -9.36
C LEU A 404 15.37 -0.74 -8.50
N ARG A 405 14.96 -1.87 -9.08
CA ARG A 405 14.02 -2.84 -8.52
C ARG A 405 14.57 -4.22 -8.81
N THR A 406 14.50 -5.11 -7.83
CA THR A 406 14.81 -6.53 -8.01
C THR A 406 13.67 -7.34 -7.42
N HIS A 407 12.95 -8.07 -8.27
CA HIS A 407 11.86 -8.94 -7.85
C HIS A 407 12.38 -10.39 -7.72
N VAL A 408 12.15 -11.00 -6.55
CA VAL A 408 12.53 -12.37 -6.23
C VAL A 408 11.27 -13.13 -5.82
N HIS A 409 10.90 -14.12 -6.61
CA HIS A 409 9.74 -14.97 -6.36
C HIS A 409 10.17 -16.42 -6.12
N ILE A 410 9.79 -16.99 -4.97
CA ILE A 410 10.11 -18.35 -4.56
C ILE A 410 8.82 -19.15 -4.32
N PRO A 411 8.30 -19.85 -5.36
CA PRO A 411 6.94 -20.40 -5.34
C PRO A 411 6.75 -21.57 -4.37
N ARG A 412 7.81 -22.31 -4.02
CA ARG A 412 7.72 -23.55 -3.22
C ARG A 412 7.99 -23.36 -1.72
N VAL A 413 8.00 -22.11 -1.26
CA VAL A 413 8.18 -21.76 0.15
C VAL A 413 6.83 -21.32 0.73
N PRO A 414 6.17 -22.14 1.57
CA PRO A 414 4.82 -21.85 2.02
C PRO A 414 4.76 -20.62 2.93
N LEU A 415 3.86 -19.70 2.64
CA LEU A 415 3.55 -18.59 3.54
C LEU A 415 2.45 -19.04 4.52
N ASN A 416 2.81 -19.14 5.80
CA ASN A 416 1.91 -19.65 6.83
C ASN A 416 2.22 -19.00 8.18
N ALA A 417 1.18 -18.76 8.98
CA ALA A 417 1.28 -18.15 10.31
C ALA A 417 2.19 -18.92 11.30
N LEU A 418 2.50 -20.18 11.02
CA LEU A 418 3.38 -21.02 11.85
C LEU A 418 4.86 -21.01 11.40
N LEU A 419 5.18 -20.35 10.29
CA LEU A 419 6.52 -20.34 9.71
C LEU A 419 7.09 -18.92 9.67
N VAL A 420 8.36 -18.80 10.08
CA VAL A 420 9.13 -17.56 9.97
C VAL A 420 10.44 -17.89 9.28
N TYR A 421 10.73 -17.18 8.20
CA TYR A 421 11.95 -17.36 7.43
C TYR A 421 13.00 -16.33 7.83
N LYS A 422 14.25 -16.78 8.00
CA LYS A 422 15.38 -15.90 8.25
C LYS A 422 16.06 -15.57 6.92
N LEU A 423 16.12 -14.28 6.59
CA LEU A 423 16.89 -13.76 5.46
C LEU A 423 18.11 -13.02 6.00
N VAL A 424 19.29 -13.26 5.43
CA VAL A 424 20.53 -12.57 5.82
C VAL A 424 21.11 -11.90 4.58
N PRO A 425 21.12 -10.56 4.50
CA PRO A 425 21.72 -9.87 3.38
C PRO A 425 23.26 -9.85 3.51
N ASP A 426 23.92 -10.25 2.45
CA ASP A 426 25.36 -10.26 2.22
C ASP A 426 25.72 -9.19 1.17
N PHE A 427 26.75 -8.40 1.41
CA PHE A 427 27.11 -7.28 0.52
C PHE A 427 28.56 -7.45 0.09
N THR A 428 28.84 -7.39 -1.22
CA THR A 428 30.16 -7.74 -1.76
C THR A 428 31.25 -6.71 -1.42
N ASP A 429 30.92 -5.41 -1.43
CA ASP A 429 31.94 -4.34 -1.39
C ASP A 429 31.67 -3.18 -0.41
N SER A 430 30.49 -3.11 0.25
CA SER A 430 30.26 -2.09 1.28
C SER A 430 29.43 -2.59 2.46
N SER A 431 29.96 -2.46 3.67
CA SER A 431 29.32 -2.91 4.91
C SER A 431 28.21 -1.99 5.42
N SER A 432 27.98 -0.82 4.80
CA SER A 432 27.04 0.17 5.35
C SER A 432 26.05 0.78 4.37
N CYS A 433 26.26 0.67 3.05
CA CYS A 433 25.45 1.36 2.03
C CYS A 433 25.11 2.83 2.33
N ALA A 434 25.98 3.52 3.06
CA ALA A 434 25.73 4.88 3.54
C ALA A 434 25.66 5.93 2.42
N ASP A 435 26.34 5.68 1.29
CA ASP A 435 26.40 6.60 0.15
C ASP A 435 25.30 6.35 -0.91
N ALA A 436 24.43 5.35 -0.68
CA ALA A 436 23.29 5.09 -1.54
C ALA A 436 22.30 6.26 -1.50
N ILE A 437 21.78 6.66 -2.65
CA ILE A 437 20.71 7.68 -2.74
C ILE A 437 19.43 7.13 -2.12
N PHE A 438 19.14 5.85 -2.39
CA PHE A 438 18.10 5.09 -1.74
C PHE A 438 18.67 3.76 -1.24
N PRO A 439 18.94 3.64 0.08
CA PRO A 439 19.42 2.39 0.67
C PRO A 439 18.49 1.21 0.35
N PRO A 440 19.02 -0.02 0.23
CA PRO A 440 18.23 -1.17 -0.14
C PRO A 440 17.11 -1.43 0.88
N LEU A 441 15.88 -1.35 0.39
CA LEU A 441 14.66 -1.60 1.15
C LEU A 441 14.01 -2.88 0.62
N LEU A 442 13.96 -3.91 1.46
CA LEU A 442 13.23 -5.13 1.18
C LEU A 442 11.74 -4.93 1.49
N MET A 443 10.90 -5.15 0.50
CA MET A 443 9.46 -5.29 0.62
C MET A 443 9.10 -6.77 0.57
N HIS A 444 8.46 -7.29 1.62
CA HIS A 444 7.91 -8.64 1.67
C HIS A 444 6.38 -8.56 1.61
N VAL A 445 5.78 -9.15 0.58
CA VAL A 445 4.32 -9.21 0.41
C VAL A 445 3.83 -10.57 0.89
N SER A 446 3.16 -10.59 2.04
CA SER A 446 2.56 -11.80 2.60
C SER A 446 1.23 -12.13 1.95
N GLN A 447 0.40 -11.11 1.73
CA GLN A 447 -0.86 -11.13 1.01
C GLN A 447 -1.15 -9.71 0.49
N PRO A 448 -2.09 -9.49 -0.44
CA PRO A 448 -2.30 -8.16 -1.04
C PRO A 448 -2.55 -7.03 -0.02
N SER A 449 -3.11 -7.34 1.15
CA SER A 449 -3.35 -6.38 2.24
C SER A 449 -2.24 -6.30 3.29
N GLU A 450 -1.23 -7.17 3.24
CA GLU A 450 -0.17 -7.31 4.24
C GLU A 450 1.21 -7.26 3.58
N VAL A 451 1.84 -6.10 3.73
CA VAL A 451 3.18 -5.78 3.21
C VAL A 451 4.07 -5.44 4.40
N HIS A 452 5.33 -5.84 4.34
CA HIS A 452 6.34 -5.56 5.36
C HIS A 452 7.57 -4.94 4.71
N TYR A 453 8.19 -3.98 5.40
CA TYR A 453 9.35 -3.25 4.90
C TYR A 453 10.54 -3.42 5.84
N TYR A 454 11.69 -3.81 5.30
CA TYR A 454 12.91 -4.07 6.05
C TYR A 454 14.10 -3.35 5.40
N PRO A 455 14.77 -2.41 6.08
CA PRO A 455 16.04 -1.90 5.59
C PRO A 455 17.08 -3.02 5.60
N LEU A 456 17.72 -3.28 4.46
CA LEU A 456 18.76 -4.30 4.38
C LEU A 456 20.11 -3.70 4.82
N ARG A 457 20.77 -4.39 5.75
CA ARG A 457 22.05 -3.97 6.33
C ARG A 457 22.95 -5.19 6.45
N HIS A 458 24.23 -5.02 6.19
CA HIS A 458 25.19 -6.11 6.23
C HIS A 458 25.14 -6.86 7.57
N ASP A 459 25.07 -8.19 7.50
CA ASP A 459 24.98 -9.11 8.65
C ASP A 459 23.78 -8.89 9.60
N ASP A 460 22.78 -8.11 9.21
CA ASP A 460 21.56 -7.88 10.01
C ASP A 460 20.42 -8.79 9.51
N PRO A 461 20.05 -9.84 10.26
CA PRO A 461 19.06 -10.80 9.81
C PRO A 461 17.64 -10.21 9.86
N VAL A 462 16.88 -10.48 8.81
CA VAL A 462 15.46 -10.13 8.68
C VAL A 462 14.60 -11.37 8.91
N TRP A 463 13.49 -11.21 9.65
CA TRP A 463 12.55 -12.28 9.97
C TRP A 463 11.24 -12.10 9.19
N LEU A 464 11.08 -12.91 8.15
CA LEU A 464 9.94 -12.88 7.24
C LEU A 464 8.84 -13.80 7.78
N HIS A 465 7.86 -13.20 8.43
CA HIS A 465 6.63 -13.86 8.89
C HIS A 465 5.48 -13.55 7.93
N SER A 466 4.47 -14.42 7.88
CA SER A 466 3.32 -14.26 7.00
C SER A 466 2.05 -14.82 7.61
N HIS A 467 0.92 -14.15 7.40
CA HIS A 467 -0.40 -14.60 7.87
C HIS A 467 -1.38 -14.88 6.72
N SER A 468 -0.86 -15.23 5.54
CA SER A 468 -1.70 -15.57 4.38
C SER A 468 -2.51 -16.84 4.57
N THR A 469 -1.97 -17.82 5.30
CA THR A 469 -2.66 -19.07 5.67
C THR A 469 -2.41 -19.43 7.12
N ALA A 470 -3.39 -20.07 7.76
CA ALA A 470 -3.27 -20.59 9.11
C ALA A 470 -4.17 -21.82 9.31
N PRO A 471 -3.90 -22.66 10.32
CA PRO A 471 -4.82 -23.73 10.70
C PRO A 471 -6.23 -23.20 10.96
N TYR A 472 -7.25 -23.91 10.48
CA TYR A 472 -8.68 -23.60 10.68
C TYR A 472 -9.19 -22.30 10.05
N VAL A 473 -8.34 -21.52 9.38
CA VAL A 473 -8.75 -20.46 8.47
C VAL A 473 -8.73 -21.04 7.06
N THR A 474 -9.89 -21.10 6.41
CA THR A 474 -9.96 -21.48 5.00
C THR A 474 -9.10 -20.50 4.21
N SER A 475 -8.14 -21.00 3.43
CA SER A 475 -7.31 -20.19 2.55
C SER A 475 -8.16 -19.18 1.80
N LEU A 476 -7.73 -17.91 1.79
CA LEU A 476 -8.12 -16.99 0.73
C LEU A 476 -7.76 -17.68 -0.59
N GLU A 477 -8.61 -17.58 -1.60
CA GLU A 477 -8.57 -18.43 -2.80
C GLU A 477 -7.17 -18.58 -3.41
N PHE A 478 -6.93 -19.77 -3.96
CA PHE A 478 -5.67 -20.17 -4.57
C PHE A 478 -5.35 -19.29 -5.78
N ASN A 479 -4.66 -18.16 -5.58
CA ASN A 479 -4.00 -17.44 -6.65
C ASN A 479 -2.56 -17.98 -6.76
N PRO A 480 -2.22 -18.74 -7.83
CA PRO A 480 -0.86 -19.25 -8.01
C PRO A 480 0.21 -18.15 -8.11
N GLU A 481 -0.16 -16.90 -8.44
CA GLU A 481 0.76 -15.76 -8.45
C GLU A 481 1.09 -15.22 -7.04
N HIS A 482 0.25 -15.50 -6.04
CA HIS A 482 0.47 -15.12 -4.64
C HIS A 482 0.99 -16.27 -3.78
N HIS A 483 1.25 -17.44 -4.39
CA HIS A 483 1.80 -18.58 -3.69
C HIS A 483 3.32 -18.50 -3.64
N GLY A 484 3.89 -18.65 -2.45
CA GLY A 484 5.33 -18.61 -2.26
C GLY A 484 5.83 -17.29 -1.69
N LEU A 485 7.13 -17.22 -1.41
CA LEU A 485 7.75 -16.02 -0.88
C LEU A 485 7.91 -14.99 -2.01
N ASN A 486 7.29 -13.81 -1.86
CA ASN A 486 7.40 -12.70 -2.80
C ASN A 486 8.16 -11.54 -2.15
N LEU A 487 9.33 -11.24 -2.70
CA LEU A 487 10.25 -10.22 -2.22
C LEU A 487 10.57 -9.23 -3.34
N THR A 488 10.48 -7.94 -3.03
CA THR A 488 10.96 -6.88 -3.91
C THR A 488 11.99 -6.04 -3.18
N ILE A 489 13.17 -5.87 -3.77
CA ILE A 489 14.21 -5.00 -3.24
C ILE A 489 14.21 -3.72 -4.07
N TYR A 490 14.00 -2.59 -3.40
CA TYR A 490 14.09 -1.27 -3.99
C TYR A 490 15.39 -0.62 -3.53
N SER A 491 16.20 -0.14 -4.48
CA SER A 491 17.51 0.43 -4.16
C SER A 491 17.99 1.38 -5.25
N TYR A 492 18.82 2.35 -4.88
CA TYR A 492 19.62 3.09 -5.84
C TYR A 492 20.91 3.65 -5.24
N GLY A 493 22.05 3.24 -5.80
CA GLY A 493 23.39 3.70 -5.40
C GLY A 493 24.50 2.86 -6.05
N TYR A 494 25.69 3.44 -6.18
CA TYR A 494 26.88 2.69 -6.59
C TYR A 494 27.26 1.70 -5.46
N ASP A 495 27.67 0.48 -5.81
CA ASP A 495 28.14 -0.60 -4.91
C ASP A 495 27.13 -1.14 -3.87
N CYS A 496 25.86 -0.74 -3.97
CA CYS A 496 24.78 -1.11 -3.02
C CYS A 496 23.50 -1.63 -3.67
N ALA A 497 23.51 -1.80 -4.99
CA ALA A 497 22.36 -2.24 -5.75
C ALA A 497 22.11 -3.76 -5.69
N ASP A 498 22.98 -4.52 -5.01
CA ASP A 498 22.98 -5.98 -5.00
C ASP A 498 23.36 -6.54 -3.62
N PRO A 499 22.42 -6.64 -2.66
CA PRO A 499 22.61 -7.56 -1.54
C PRO A 499 22.61 -8.99 -2.10
N VAL A 500 23.77 -9.63 -2.14
CA VAL A 500 23.88 -11.09 -2.32
C VAL A 500 23.38 -11.75 -1.02
N GLY A 501 22.97 -13.01 -1.01
CA GLY A 501 22.52 -13.66 0.23
C GLY A 501 21.70 -14.86 -0.06
#